data_AF-A0A0D0AIK7-F1
#
_entry.id   AF-A0A0D0AIK7-F1
#
_cell.length_a   1.000
_cell.length_b   1.000
_cell.length_c   1.000
_cell.angle_alpha   90.00
_cell.angle_beta   90.00
_cell.angle_gamma   90.00
#
_symmetry.space_group_name_H-M   'P 1'
#
loop_
_entity.id
_entity.type
_entity.pdbx_description
1 polymer ?
#
loop_
_entity_poly.entity_id
_entity_poly.type
_entity_poly.pdbx_seq_one_letter_code
_entity_poly.pdbx_strand_id
1 'polypeptide(L)'
;MTDGQTITKEFTETYADSVTIRPGMQMIAMVTLYKVVAKDVKWTGKMTVTYAGGGMQTFGVNGTFDSVSCTKQHTNIHVVPL
;
A
#
# COMPACT_ATOMS: atom_id res chain seq x y z
N MET A 1 5.19 7.16 -24.42
CA MET A 1 5.12 7.74 -23.06
C MET A 1 3.66 7.72 -22.69
N THR A 2 3.27 7.02 -21.62
CA THR A 2 1.86 6.98 -21.22
C THR A 2 1.51 8.31 -20.58
N ASP A 3 0.73 9.12 -21.32
CA ASP A 3 0.13 10.33 -20.79
C ASP A 3 -0.81 9.98 -19.63
N GLY A 4 -0.45 10.39 -18.41
CA GLY A 4 -1.36 10.59 -17.29
C GLY A 4 -2.26 9.43 -16.86
N GLN A 5 -1.90 8.17 -17.13
CA GLN A 5 -2.77 7.03 -16.80
C GLN A 5 -2.73 6.69 -15.30
N THR A 6 -3.87 6.81 -14.63
CA THR A 6 -4.05 6.30 -13.27
C THR A 6 -4.26 4.79 -13.31
N ILE A 7 -3.39 4.04 -12.65
CA ILE A 7 -3.56 2.61 -12.43
C ILE A 7 -4.05 2.41 -11.00
N THR A 8 -5.28 1.91 -10.84
CA THR A 8 -5.84 1.57 -9.55
C THR A 8 -5.74 0.06 -9.32
N LYS A 9 -5.21 -0.34 -8.17
CA LYS A 9 -5.27 -1.72 -7.69
C LYS A 9 -6.07 -1.75 -6.40
N GLU A 10 -7.24 -2.36 -6.47
CA GLU A 10 -8.03 -2.64 -5.27
C GLU A 10 -7.42 -3.82 -4.52
N PHE A 11 -7.42 -3.74 -3.19
CA PHE A 11 -7.03 -4.85 -2.34
C PHE A 11 -7.82 -4.81 -1.03
N THR A 12 -8.02 -5.98 -0.44
CA THR A 12 -8.62 -6.15 0.88
C THR A 12 -7.54 -6.64 1.84
N GLU A 13 -7.33 -5.92 2.95
CA GLU A 13 -6.49 -6.39 4.05
C GLU A 13 -7.36 -7.07 5.11
N THR A 14 -6.92 -8.25 5.56
CA THR A 14 -7.60 -9.01 6.59
C THR A 14 -6.66 -9.20 7.78
N TYR A 15 -7.14 -8.86 8.98
CA TYR A 15 -6.46 -9.10 10.25
C TYR A 15 -7.26 -10.11 11.07
N ALA A 16 -6.57 -11.11 11.64
CA ALA A 16 -7.17 -12.13 12.50
C ALA A 16 -6.33 -12.26 13.78
N ASP A 17 -6.99 -12.17 14.92
CA ASP A 17 -6.40 -12.29 16.25
C ASP A 17 -7.44 -12.86 17.22
N SER A 18 -6.98 -13.39 18.35
CA SER A 18 -7.83 -14.03 19.36
C SER A 18 -7.51 -13.50 20.75
N VAL A 19 -8.53 -13.03 21.46
CA VAL A 19 -8.39 -12.51 22.83
C VAL A 19 -9.42 -13.19 23.73
N THR A 20 -8.97 -13.75 24.85
CA THR A 20 -9.84 -14.36 25.85
C THR A 20 -10.23 -13.32 26.91
N ILE A 21 -11.52 -13.03 27.03
CA ILE A 21 -12.07 -12.11 28.04
C ILE A 21 -12.57 -12.93 29.23
N ARG A 22 -12.11 -12.58 30.45
CA ARG A 22 -12.55 -13.24 31.68
C ARG A 22 -13.87 -12.62 32.19
N PRO A 23 -14.67 -13.35 32.98
CA PRO A 23 -15.83 -12.77 33.67
C PRO A 23 -15.44 -11.52 34.47
N GLY A 24 -16.27 -10.47 34.41
CA GLY A 24 -16.01 -9.20 35.09
C GLY A 24 -15.09 -8.22 34.33
N MET A 25 -14.64 -8.57 33.13
CA MET A 25 -13.81 -7.70 32.28
C MET A 25 -14.55 -7.32 30.99
N GLN A 26 -14.15 -6.20 30.38
CA GLN A 26 -14.55 -5.77 29.05
C GLN A 26 -13.33 -5.55 28.14
N MET A 27 -13.51 -5.76 26.84
CA MET A 27 -12.49 -5.50 25.82
C MET A 27 -12.81 -4.20 25.08
N ILE A 28 -11.80 -3.36 24.91
CA ILE A 28 -11.82 -2.16 24.08
C ILE A 28 -10.78 -2.38 22.98
N ALA A 29 -11.23 -2.43 21.74
CA ALA A 29 -10.34 -2.57 20.57
C ALA A 29 -10.39 -1.31 19.73
N MET A 30 -9.22 -0.79 19.37
CA MET A 30 -9.05 0.32 18.43
C MET A 30 -8.28 -0.18 17.22
N VAL A 31 -8.88 -0.06 16.04
CA VAL A 31 -8.24 -0.39 14.77
C VAL A 31 -7.84 0.89 14.07
N THR A 32 -6.58 0.99 13.66
CA THR A 32 -6.02 2.16 12.97
C THR A 32 -5.37 1.73 11.66
N LEU A 33 -5.72 2.45 10.58
CA LEU A 33 -5.05 2.38 9.28
C LEU A 33 -4.83 3.81 8.78
N TYR A 34 -3.67 4.06 8.19
CA TYR A 34 -3.35 5.37 7.62
C TYR A 34 -3.33 5.32 6.11
N LYS A 35 -4.02 6.28 5.48
CA LYS A 35 -3.85 6.60 4.07
C LYS A 35 -2.57 7.41 3.91
N VAL A 36 -1.66 6.91 3.08
CA VAL A 36 -0.43 7.59 2.69
C VAL A 36 -0.63 8.15 1.28
N VAL A 37 -0.36 9.44 1.13
CA VAL A 37 -0.44 10.13 -0.17
C VAL A 37 0.93 10.71 -0.48
N ALA A 38 1.52 10.29 -1.60
CA ALA A 38 2.72 10.88 -2.13
C ALA A 38 2.37 11.64 -3.42
N LYS A 39 2.85 12.88 -3.54
CA LYS A 39 2.61 13.76 -4.68
C LYS A 39 3.92 14.19 -5.30
N ASP A 40 3.93 14.35 -6.62
CA ASP A 40 5.08 14.86 -7.38
C ASP A 40 6.39 14.08 -7.13
N VAL A 41 6.29 12.76 -6.90
CA VAL A 41 7.46 11.93 -6.62
C VAL A 41 8.29 11.77 -7.88
N LYS A 42 9.51 12.31 -7.86
CA LYS A 42 10.45 12.22 -8.97
C LYS A 42 11.05 10.82 -9.04
N TRP A 43 11.15 10.27 -10.25
CA TRP A 43 11.78 8.98 -10.49
C TRP A 43 12.62 8.99 -11.77
N THR A 44 13.59 8.08 -11.82
CA THR A 44 14.43 7.80 -12.99
C THR A 44 14.50 6.29 -13.18
N GLY A 45 14.47 5.83 -14.42
CA GLY A 45 14.56 4.41 -14.73
C GLY A 45 15.12 4.13 -16.12
N LYS A 46 15.12 2.85 -16.49
CA LYS A 46 15.53 2.38 -17.82
C LYS A 46 14.34 1.70 -18.49
N MET A 47 14.06 2.08 -19.72
CA MET A 47 13.07 1.43 -20.56
C MET A 47 13.79 0.57 -21.60
N THR A 48 13.52 -0.73 -21.62
CA THR A 48 14.07 -1.66 -22.60
C THR A 48 12.98 -2.07 -23.58
N VAL A 49 13.23 -1.85 -24.87
CA VAL A 49 12.37 -2.28 -25.97
C VAL A 49 13.01 -3.48 -26.64
N THR A 50 12.29 -4.61 -26.66
CA THR A 50 12.71 -5.82 -27.37
C THR A 50 11.91 -5.92 -28.65
N TYR A 51 12.60 -5.97 -29.79
CA TYR A 51 11.98 -6.12 -31.10
C TYR A 51 11.70 -7.60 -31.37
N ALA A 52 10.64 -7.89 -32.14
CA ALA A 52 10.25 -9.27 -32.47
C ALA A 52 11.37 -10.09 -33.15
N GLY A 53 12.32 -9.43 -33.82
CA GLY A 53 13.52 -10.04 -34.41
C GLY A 53 14.69 -10.26 -33.44
N GLY A 54 14.51 -10.06 -32.12
CA GLY A 54 15.50 -10.35 -31.08
C GLY A 54 16.45 -9.21 -30.73
N GLY A 55 16.43 -8.09 -31.45
CA GLY A 55 17.18 -6.89 -31.09
C GLY A 55 16.62 -6.23 -29.82
N MET A 56 17.48 -5.51 -29.08
CA MET A 56 17.08 -4.72 -27.92
C MET A 56 17.61 -3.29 -28.01
N GLN A 57 16.80 -2.33 -27.55
CA GLN A 57 17.23 -0.95 -27.33
C GLN A 57 16.86 -0.53 -25.91
N THR A 58 17.79 0.14 -25.22
CA THR A 58 17.57 0.64 -23.85
C THR A 58 17.66 2.16 -23.83
N PHE A 59 16.70 2.81 -23.18
CA PHE A 59 16.62 4.26 -23.02
C PHE A 59 16.62 4.63 -21.54
N GLY A 60 17.32 5.72 -21.20
CA GLY A 60 17.10 6.40 -19.92
C GLY A 60 15.77 7.14 -19.96
N VAL A 61 14.95 6.97 -18.93
CA VAL A 61 13.66 7.65 -18.78
C VAL A 61 13.55 8.26 -17.38
N ASN A 62 12.79 9.33 -17.27
CA ASN A 62 12.51 10.00 -16.01
C ASN A 62 11.08 10.55 -16.02
N GLY A 63 10.58 10.89 -14.84
CA GLY A 63 9.26 11.49 -14.72
C GLY A 63 8.88 11.78 -13.27
N THR A 64 7.61 12.09 -13.08
CA THR A 64 6.96 12.20 -11.77
C THR A 64 5.80 11.23 -11.69
N PHE A 65 5.46 10.80 -10.47
CA PHE A 65 4.23 10.08 -10.21
C PHE A 65 3.58 10.54 -8.90
N ASP A 66 2.27 10.40 -8.84
CA ASP A 66 1.50 10.47 -7.61
C ASP A 66 1.16 9.05 -7.17
N SER A 67 1.15 8.79 -5.86
CA SER A 67 0.70 7.51 -5.33
C SER A 67 -0.19 7.68 -4.12
N VAL A 68 -1.10 6.73 -3.97
CA VAL A 68 -1.89 6.53 -2.76
C VAL A 68 -1.65 5.10 -2.31
N SER A 69 -1.29 4.92 -1.04
CA SER A 69 -1.13 3.61 -0.41
C SER A 69 -1.73 3.65 0.99
N CYS A 70 -1.81 2.49 1.63
CA CYS A 70 -2.27 2.37 3.01
C CYS A 70 -1.19 1.66 3.85
N THR A 71 -1.07 2.02 5.12
CA THR A 71 -0.28 1.22 6.07
C THR A 71 -0.98 -0.10 6.33
N LYS A 72 -0.23 -1.09 6.82
CA LYS A 72 -0.83 -2.29 7.40
C LYS A 72 -1.77 -1.93 8.54
N GLN A 73 -2.78 -2.77 8.76
CA GLN A 73 -3.68 -2.63 9.88
C GLN A 73 -2.92 -2.74 11.21
N HIS A 74 -3.15 -1.79 12.11
CA HIS A 74 -2.71 -1.86 13.50
C HIS A 74 -3.92 -1.93 14.42
N THR A 75 -3.99 -2.98 15.25
CA THR A 75 -5.06 -3.16 16.23
C THR A 75 -4.46 -3.05 17.63
N ASN A 76 -4.98 -2.13 18.43
CA ASN A 76 -4.63 -2.01 19.83
C ASN A 76 -5.80 -2.51 20.69
N ILE A 77 -5.52 -3.48 21.57
CA ILE A 77 -6.55 -4.15 22.37
C ILE A 77 -6.24 -3.93 23.84
N HIS A 78 -7.22 -3.40 24.56
CA HIS A 78 -7.19 -3.21 25.99
C HIS A 78 -8.28 -4.06 26.65
N VAL A 79 -7.92 -4.73 27.75
CA VAL A 79 -8.88 -5.44 28.58
C VAL A 79 -8.91 -4.74 29.94
N VAL A 80 -10.07 -4.26 30.35
CA VAL A 80 -10.26 -3.48 31.58
C VAL A 80 -11.39 -4.09 32.42
N PRO A 81 -11.39 -3.90 33.75
CA PRO A 81 -12.53 -4.27 34.58
C PRO A 81 -13.82 -3.55 34.14
N LEU A 82 -14.97 -4.19 34.37
CA LEU A 82 -16.28 -3.57 34.26
C LEU A 82 -16.51 -2.52 35.35
#